data_AF-A0A949HQH6-F1
#
_entry.id   AF-A0A949HQH6-F1
#
_cell.length_a   1.000
_cell.length_b   1.000
_cell.length_c   1.000
_cell.angle_alpha   90.00
_cell.angle_beta   90.00
_cell.angle_gamma   90.00
#
_symmetry.space_group_name_H-M   'P 1'
#
loop_
_entity.id
_entity.type
_entity.pdbx_description
1 polymer ?
#
loop_
_entity_poly.entity_id
_entity_poly.type
_entity_poly.pdbx_seq_one_letter_code
_entity_poly.pdbx_strand_id
1 'polypeptide(L)'
;MNPSETVGVVAGALQLLVAGYALRLNRRFGPKRVGWSLFWAFLLLAFLHLVQSVAEYHSPQEFGTEVNVIYGLISLLLLTGMVHLETVLIERERVEREETRMRAELEAEVQKKTEYLMRAVEELQAEIEERKRMEVEVQTTSVELQTVSRQAETARVAGKVLQSVGEMLKSVNVSTDLVSNHVKQSKIANVVHVGALIRDHAANLAQFMAQDPRGRKLPAYIAELAGHLAAEQAGLLTELDSIKTNLEKIAAMQQNYASVADAASSSVPTRSNGPGHSALALPMNAAAA
;
A
#
# COMPACT_ATOMS: atom_id res chain seq x y z
N MET A 1 61.13 -83.43 -6.52
CA MET A 1 60.25 -82.66 -5.62
C MET A 1 58.93 -83.39 -5.58
N ASN A 2 58.54 -83.90 -4.42
CA ASN A 2 57.33 -84.70 -4.30
C ASN A 2 56.10 -83.78 -4.39
N PRO A 3 55.02 -84.20 -5.08
CA PRO A 3 53.82 -83.36 -5.24
C PRO A 3 53.22 -82.94 -3.88
N SER A 4 53.32 -83.77 -2.85
CA SER A 4 52.84 -83.46 -1.49
C SER A 4 53.57 -82.30 -0.80
N GLU A 5 54.89 -82.17 -0.97
CA GLU A 5 55.68 -81.07 -0.39
C GLU A 5 55.36 -79.74 -1.07
N THR A 6 55.19 -79.75 -2.39
CA THR A 6 54.85 -78.54 -3.15
C THR A 6 53.48 -77.98 -2.78
N VAL A 7 52.49 -78.85 -2.56
CA VAL A 7 51.13 -78.44 -2.16
C VAL A 7 51.13 -77.86 -0.73
N GLY A 8 51.92 -78.44 0.19
CA GLY A 8 52.04 -77.92 1.56
C GLY A 8 52.68 -76.53 1.62
N VAL A 9 53.76 -76.29 0.87
CA VAL A 9 54.42 -74.96 0.80
C VAL A 9 53.48 -73.91 0.20
N VAL A 10 52.73 -74.27 -0.84
CA VAL A 10 51.75 -73.37 -1.47
C VAL A 10 50.59 -73.05 -0.52
N ALA A 11 50.10 -74.02 0.24
CA ALA A 11 49.04 -73.81 1.23
C ALA A 11 49.48 -72.87 2.36
N GLY A 12 50.69 -73.05 2.89
CA GLY A 12 51.24 -72.17 3.94
C GLY A 12 51.48 -70.74 3.45
N ALA A 13 51.98 -70.57 2.23
CA ALA A 13 52.14 -69.25 1.62
C ALA A 13 50.78 -68.54 1.42
N LEU A 14 49.74 -69.28 1.04
CA LEU A 14 48.39 -68.76 0.86
C LEU A 14 47.76 -68.31 2.19
N GLN A 15 48.00 -69.03 3.28
CA GLN A 15 47.53 -68.64 4.63
C GLN A 15 48.17 -67.34 5.12
N LEU A 16 49.47 -67.15 4.88
CA LEU A 16 50.16 -65.89 5.22
C LEU A 16 49.61 -64.71 4.41
N LEU A 17 49.29 -64.92 3.13
CA LEU A 17 48.68 -63.90 2.28
C LEU A 17 47.28 -63.52 2.78
N VAL A 18 46.46 -64.50 3.16
CA VAL A 18 45.12 -64.28 3.73
C VAL A 18 45.21 -63.49 5.04
N ALA A 19 46.13 -63.86 5.94
CA ALA A 19 46.32 -63.15 7.20
C ALA A 19 46.80 -61.69 7.00
N GLY A 20 47.74 -61.48 6.06
CA GLY A 20 48.21 -60.14 5.70
C GLY A 20 47.11 -59.27 5.08
N TYR A 21 46.27 -59.85 4.22
CA TYR A 21 45.14 -59.17 3.59
C TYR A 21 44.07 -58.79 4.61
N ALA A 22 43.73 -59.71 5.52
CA ALA A 22 42.80 -59.45 6.62
C ALA A 22 43.26 -58.32 7.53
N LEU A 23 44.56 -58.27 7.86
CA LEU A 23 45.13 -57.18 8.67
C LEU A 23 45.03 -55.83 7.96
N ARG A 24 45.30 -55.78 6.65
CA ARG A 24 45.14 -54.58 5.82
C ARG A 24 43.69 -54.10 5.79
N LEU A 25 42.74 -55.02 5.64
CA LEU A 25 41.32 -54.73 5.60
C LEU A 25 40.80 -54.19 6.95
N ASN A 26 41.26 -54.80 8.05
CA ASN A 26 40.96 -54.34 9.40
C ASN A 26 41.54 -52.95 9.70
N ARG A 27 42.77 -52.67 9.23
CA ARG A 27 43.37 -51.34 9.36
C ARG A 27 42.64 -50.27 8.52
N ARG A 28 42.02 -50.66 7.40
CA ARG A 28 41.32 -49.73 6.49
C ARG A 28 39.88 -49.42 6.92
N PHE A 29 39.12 -50.42 7.35
CA PHE A 29 37.69 -50.27 7.65
C PHE A 29 37.35 -50.41 9.14
N GLY A 30 38.34 -50.75 9.97
CA GLY A 30 38.21 -50.91 11.41
C GLY A 30 37.59 -52.25 11.85
N PRO A 31 37.80 -52.64 13.12
CA PRO A 31 37.36 -53.94 13.64
C PRO A 31 35.83 -54.06 13.72
N LYS A 32 35.11 -52.93 13.77
CA LYS A 32 33.65 -52.92 13.82
C LYS A 32 32.98 -53.42 12.53
N ARG A 33 33.60 -53.19 11.37
CA ARG A 33 33.02 -53.58 10.06
C ARG A 33 33.56 -54.92 9.54
N VAL A 34 34.82 -55.25 9.85
CA VAL A 34 35.52 -56.41 9.27
C VAL A 34 35.87 -57.49 10.31
N GLY A 35 35.97 -57.13 11.60
CA GLY A 35 36.44 -58.01 12.66
C GLY A 35 35.59 -59.28 12.86
N TRP A 36 34.28 -59.19 12.60
CA TRP A 36 33.39 -60.36 12.66
C TRP A 36 33.66 -61.38 11.56
N SER A 37 33.97 -60.93 10.34
CA SER A 37 34.33 -61.85 9.25
C SER A 37 35.65 -62.57 9.52
N LEU A 38 36.59 -61.87 10.17
CA LEU A 38 37.88 -62.43 10.57
C LEU A 38 37.73 -63.41 11.75
N PHE A 39 36.84 -63.12 12.69
CA PHE A 39 36.50 -64.02 13.78
C PHE A 39 35.90 -65.35 13.28
N TRP A 40 34.95 -65.30 12.34
CA TRP A 40 34.38 -66.51 11.72
C TRP A 40 35.40 -67.30 10.90
N ALA A 41 36.31 -66.61 10.21
CA ALA A 41 37.43 -67.23 9.48
C ALA A 41 38.32 -68.07 10.41
N PHE A 42 38.77 -67.49 11.52
CA PHE A 42 39.59 -68.20 12.51
C PHE A 42 38.82 -69.30 13.24
N LEU A 43 37.53 -69.09 13.53
CA LEU A 43 36.66 -70.10 14.14
C LEU A 43 36.47 -71.32 13.23
N LEU A 44 36.28 -71.12 11.94
CA LEU A 44 36.16 -72.20 10.95
C LEU A 44 37.48 -72.98 10.84
N LEU A 45 38.61 -72.26 10.83
CA LEU A 45 39.95 -72.87 10.81
C LEU A 45 40.19 -73.73 12.07
N ALA A 46 39.82 -73.20 13.24
CA ALA A 46 39.93 -73.91 14.52
C ALA A 46 38.98 -75.12 14.60
N PHE A 47 37.76 -75.00 14.09
CA PHE A 47 36.80 -76.10 14.00
C PHE A 47 37.32 -77.21 13.08
N LEU A 48 37.95 -76.87 11.96
CA LEU A 48 38.56 -77.84 11.06
C LEU A 48 39.74 -78.57 11.72
N HIS A 49 40.59 -77.86 12.47
CA HIS A 49 41.65 -78.46 13.28
C HIS A 49 41.08 -79.40 14.35
N LEU A 50 39.97 -79.02 14.99
CA LEU A 50 39.30 -79.85 15.99
C LEU A 50 38.72 -81.13 15.36
N VAL A 51 38.08 -81.03 14.19
CA VAL A 51 37.57 -82.19 13.45
C VAL A 51 38.71 -83.11 13.00
N GLN A 52 39.86 -82.55 12.60
CA GLN A 52 41.07 -83.32 12.25
C GLN A 52 41.67 -84.04 13.45
N SER A 53 41.80 -83.36 14.59
CA SER A 53 42.30 -83.96 15.82
C SER A 53 41.44 -85.14 16.29
N VAL A 54 40.14 -85.12 15.97
CA VAL A 54 39.22 -86.23 16.25
C VAL A 54 39.26 -87.32 15.15
N ALA A 55 39.50 -86.96 13.89
CA ALA A 55 39.58 -87.90 12.76
C ALA A 55 40.91 -88.67 12.67
N GLU A 56 42.02 -88.13 13.20
CA GLU A 56 43.33 -88.81 13.32
C GLU A 56 43.28 -90.09 14.18
N TYR A 57 42.16 -90.34 14.88
CA TYR A 57 41.98 -91.54 15.68
C TYR A 57 41.59 -92.79 14.89
N HIS A 58 41.28 -92.69 13.58
CA HIS A 58 40.96 -93.86 12.74
C HIS A 58 41.73 -93.85 11.39
N SER A 59 42.89 -94.51 11.39
CA SER A 59 43.72 -94.95 10.24
C SER A 59 44.83 -93.98 9.75
N PRO A 60 46.13 -94.33 9.87
CA PRO A 60 47.23 -93.37 9.77
C PRO A 60 47.95 -93.24 8.42
N GLN A 61 47.37 -93.59 7.26
CA GLN A 61 48.22 -93.66 6.06
C GLN A 61 47.55 -93.49 4.68
N GLU A 62 46.84 -92.37 4.44
CA GLU A 62 46.65 -91.85 3.06
C GLU A 62 46.06 -90.42 2.91
N PHE A 63 45.70 -89.71 4.00
CA PHE A 63 44.96 -88.43 3.91
C PHE A 63 45.79 -87.12 3.77
N GLY A 64 47.13 -87.19 3.75
CA GLY A 64 47.97 -85.98 3.79
C GLY A 64 47.82 -85.04 2.60
N THR A 65 47.51 -85.57 1.41
CA THR A 65 47.24 -84.76 0.21
C THR A 65 45.82 -84.20 0.20
N GLU A 66 44.82 -84.98 0.61
CA GLU A 66 43.42 -84.52 0.71
C GLU A 66 43.27 -83.38 1.73
N VAL A 67 43.96 -83.45 2.87
CA VAL A 67 43.96 -82.41 3.91
C VAL A 67 44.57 -81.09 3.41
N ASN A 68 45.71 -81.15 2.73
CA ASN A 68 46.33 -79.94 2.17
C ASN A 68 45.47 -79.30 1.06
N VAL A 69 44.75 -80.12 0.28
CA VAL A 69 43.78 -79.63 -0.71
C VAL A 69 42.61 -78.93 -0.04
N ILE A 70 42.07 -79.47 1.06
CA ILE A 70 41.00 -78.83 1.84
C ILE A 70 41.46 -77.47 2.40
N TYR A 71 42.70 -77.37 2.90
CA TYR A 71 43.28 -76.09 3.36
C TYR A 71 43.47 -75.07 2.23
N GLY A 72 43.89 -75.52 1.06
CA GLY A 72 43.97 -74.68 -0.15
C GLY A 72 42.60 -74.15 -0.57
N LEU A 73 41.57 -75.00 -0.56
CA LEU A 73 40.19 -74.64 -0.92
C LEU A 73 39.56 -73.65 0.07
N ILE A 74 39.76 -73.86 1.38
CA ILE A 74 39.25 -72.94 2.40
C ILE A 74 39.97 -71.59 2.31
N SER A 75 41.29 -71.58 2.13
CA SER A 75 42.05 -70.34 1.98
C SER A 75 41.64 -69.57 0.72
N LEU A 76 41.34 -70.27 -0.38
CA LEU A 76 40.82 -69.68 -1.61
C LEU A 76 39.40 -69.09 -1.43
N LEU A 77 38.51 -69.82 -0.74
CA LEU A 77 37.15 -69.36 -0.43
C LEU A 77 37.18 -68.12 0.48
N LEU A 78 38.07 -68.12 1.48
CA LEU A 78 38.23 -67.01 2.42
C LEU A 78 38.80 -65.77 1.75
N LEU A 79 39.80 -65.96 0.88
CA LEU A 79 40.34 -64.88 0.07
C LEU A 79 39.25 -64.28 -0.83
N THR A 80 38.45 -65.14 -1.49
CA THR A 80 37.34 -64.70 -2.36
C THR A 80 36.27 -63.93 -1.57
N GLY A 81 35.89 -64.43 -0.39
CA GLY A 81 34.95 -63.76 0.51
C GLY A 81 35.47 -62.42 1.03
N MET A 82 36.77 -62.31 1.34
CA MET A 82 37.41 -61.07 1.76
C MET A 82 37.51 -60.05 0.64
N VAL A 83 37.81 -60.48 -0.59
CA VAL A 83 37.80 -59.61 -1.77
C VAL A 83 36.38 -59.09 -2.01
N HIS A 84 35.36 -59.95 -1.94
CA HIS A 84 33.97 -59.51 -2.09
C HIS A 84 33.53 -58.55 -0.98
N LEU A 85 33.89 -58.82 0.28
CA LEU A 85 33.59 -57.93 1.40
C LEU A 85 34.27 -56.57 1.24
N GLU A 86 35.52 -56.54 0.80
CA GLU A 86 36.20 -55.29 0.46
C GLU A 86 35.46 -54.53 -0.64
N THR A 87 35.02 -55.21 -1.71
CA THR A 87 34.26 -54.55 -2.77
C THR A 87 32.96 -53.94 -2.26
N VAL A 88 32.18 -54.67 -1.46
CA VAL A 88 30.91 -54.20 -0.89
C VAL A 88 31.12 -53.02 0.06
N LEU A 89 32.15 -53.08 0.92
CA LEU A 89 32.45 -52.00 1.86
C LEU A 89 32.93 -50.73 1.13
N ILE A 90 33.71 -50.87 0.06
CA ILE A 90 34.12 -49.75 -0.79
C ILE A 90 32.90 -49.13 -1.47
N GLU A 91 31.99 -49.94 -2.01
CA GLU A 91 30.75 -49.45 -2.64
C GLU A 91 29.85 -48.71 -1.65
N ARG A 92 29.65 -49.27 -0.45
CA ARG A 92 28.88 -48.61 0.62
C ARG A 92 29.46 -47.26 0.99
N GLU A 93 30.78 -47.19 1.19
CA GLU A 93 31.46 -45.94 1.52
C GLU A 93 31.40 -44.91 0.38
N ARG A 94 31.35 -45.34 -0.88
CA ARG A 94 31.12 -44.44 -2.03
C ARG A 94 29.71 -43.89 -2.03
N VAL A 95 28.69 -44.74 -1.83
CA VAL A 95 27.29 -44.32 -1.77
C VAL A 95 27.06 -43.36 -0.62
N GLU A 96 27.58 -43.65 0.59
CA GLU A 96 27.49 -42.75 1.75
C GLU A 96 28.14 -41.39 1.48
N ARG A 97 29.30 -41.37 0.79
CA ARG A 97 29.97 -40.12 0.39
C ARG A 97 29.18 -39.35 -0.66
N GLU A 98 28.59 -40.03 -1.64
CA GLU A 98 27.76 -39.39 -2.65
C GLU A 98 26.49 -38.80 -2.04
N GLU A 99 25.82 -39.55 -1.16
CA GLU A 99 24.65 -39.09 -0.42
C GLU A 99 24.97 -37.87 0.44
N THR A 100 26.07 -37.90 1.21
CA THR A 100 26.48 -36.76 2.03
C THR A 100 26.87 -35.55 1.19
N ARG A 101 27.49 -35.74 0.02
CA ARG A 101 27.78 -34.64 -0.93
C ARG A 101 26.51 -34.03 -1.50
N MET A 102 25.58 -34.87 -1.98
CA MET A 102 24.30 -34.39 -2.52
C MET A 102 23.47 -33.67 -1.45
N ARG A 103 23.46 -34.18 -0.21
CA ARG A 103 22.80 -33.51 0.92
C ARG A 103 23.44 -32.17 1.22
N ALA A 104 24.77 -32.11 1.31
CA ALA A 104 25.48 -30.86 1.55
C ALA A 104 25.26 -29.83 0.43
N GLU A 105 25.21 -30.27 -0.83
CA GLU A 105 24.91 -29.41 -1.99
C GLU A 105 23.46 -28.89 -1.95
N LEU A 106 22.50 -29.76 -1.65
CA LEU A 106 21.09 -29.36 -1.51
C LEU A 106 20.89 -28.40 -0.33
N GLU A 107 21.51 -28.67 0.81
CA GLU A 107 21.47 -27.79 1.98
C GLU A 107 22.09 -26.42 1.66
N ALA A 108 23.23 -26.39 0.96
CA ALA A 108 23.84 -25.15 0.50
C ALA A 108 22.93 -24.37 -0.47
N GLU A 109 22.26 -25.05 -1.40
CA GLU A 109 21.34 -24.42 -2.34
C GLU A 109 20.08 -23.90 -1.65
N VAL A 110 19.51 -24.67 -0.71
CA VAL A 110 18.38 -24.24 0.12
C VAL A 110 18.76 -23.03 0.96
N GLN A 111 19.94 -23.05 1.58
CA GLN A 111 20.44 -21.92 2.37
C GLN A 111 20.60 -20.68 1.49
N LYS A 112 21.22 -20.81 0.32
CA LYS A 112 21.39 -19.71 -0.64
C LYS A 112 20.06 -19.13 -1.11
N LYS A 113 19.07 -19.97 -1.44
CA LYS A 113 17.72 -19.53 -1.82
C LYS A 113 16.99 -18.85 -0.66
N THR A 114 17.17 -19.36 0.55
CA THR A 114 16.57 -18.77 1.75
C THR A 114 17.15 -17.38 2.01
N GLU A 115 18.47 -17.21 1.91
CA GLU A 115 19.14 -15.92 2.04
C GLU A 115 18.70 -14.93 0.95
N TYR A 116 18.58 -15.39 -0.30
CA TYR A 116 18.06 -14.57 -1.40
C TYR A 116 16.63 -14.10 -1.15
N LEU A 117 15.74 -15.01 -0.73
CA LEU A 117 14.35 -14.68 -0.43
C LEU A 117 14.22 -13.75 0.77
N MET A 118 15.03 -13.94 1.82
CA MET A 118 15.04 -13.04 2.98
C MET A 118 15.42 -11.62 2.56
N ARG A 119 16.47 -11.45 1.74
CA ARG A 119 16.84 -10.13 1.21
C ARG A 119 15.75 -9.51 0.34
N ALA A 120 15.13 -10.31 -0.54
CA ALA A 120 14.04 -9.83 -1.38
C ALA A 120 12.82 -9.40 -0.55
N VAL A 121 12.51 -10.12 0.53
CA VAL A 121 11.42 -9.75 1.45
C VAL A 121 11.76 -8.46 2.20
N GLU A 122 12.98 -8.30 2.71
CA GLU A 122 13.41 -7.06 3.36
C GLU A 122 13.36 -5.85 2.41
N GLU A 123 13.81 -6.02 1.17
CA GLU A 123 13.76 -4.98 0.14
C GLU A 123 12.31 -4.61 -0.23
N LEU A 124 11.45 -5.59 -0.45
CA LEU A 124 10.03 -5.35 -0.73
C LEU A 124 9.29 -4.71 0.44
N GLN A 125 9.62 -5.09 1.68
CA GLN A 125 9.04 -4.46 2.87
C GLN A 125 9.46 -2.98 2.98
N ALA A 126 10.73 -2.67 2.70
CA ALA A 126 11.21 -1.30 2.66
C ALA A 126 10.49 -0.48 1.57
N GLU A 127 10.35 -1.04 0.36
CA GLU A 127 9.63 -0.37 -0.74
C GLU A 127 8.15 -0.15 -0.42
N ILE A 128 7.47 -1.13 0.20
CA ILE A 128 6.07 -0.99 0.62
C ILE A 128 5.92 0.12 1.66
N GLU A 129 6.81 0.18 2.64
CA GLU A 129 6.77 1.21 3.68
C GLU A 129 7.01 2.61 3.09
N GLU A 130 7.95 2.73 2.13
CA GLU A 130 8.18 3.97 1.39
C GLU A 130 6.96 4.39 0.56
N ARG A 131 6.37 3.46 -0.22
CA ARG A 131 5.16 3.71 -1.00
C ARG A 131 3.99 4.13 -0.12
N LYS A 132 3.82 3.51 1.04
CA LYS A 132 2.77 3.85 2.00
C LYS A 132 2.96 5.26 2.57
N ARG A 133 4.21 5.67 2.85
CA ARG A 133 4.52 7.05 3.27
C ARG A 133 4.19 8.06 2.18
N MET A 134 4.58 7.77 0.94
CA MET A 134 4.25 8.62 -0.21
C MET A 134 2.74 8.71 -0.43
N GLU A 135 2.00 7.61 -0.29
CA GLU A 135 0.54 7.60 -0.44
C GLU A 135 -0.13 8.48 0.62
N VAL A 136 0.31 8.39 1.87
CA VAL A 136 -0.17 9.27 2.95
C VAL A 136 0.13 10.73 2.63
N GLU A 137 1.35 11.05 2.18
CA GLU A 137 1.73 12.41 1.79
C GLU A 137 0.83 12.94 0.66
N VAL A 138 0.67 12.17 -0.42
CA VAL A 138 -0.22 12.51 -1.55
C VAL A 138 -1.66 12.72 -1.08
N GLN A 139 -2.20 11.87 -0.21
CA GLN A 139 -3.54 12.03 0.33
C GLN A 139 -3.65 13.32 1.16
N THR A 140 -2.68 13.62 2.01
CA THR A 140 -2.67 14.85 2.82
C THR A 140 -2.61 16.09 1.94
N THR A 141 -1.71 16.13 0.96
CA THR A 141 -1.60 17.25 0.01
C THR A 141 -2.88 17.40 -0.81
N SER A 142 -3.50 16.29 -1.25
CA SER A 142 -4.77 16.35 -1.99
C SER A 142 -5.89 16.95 -1.15
N VAL A 143 -5.98 16.60 0.13
CA VAL A 143 -6.98 17.19 1.04
C VAL A 143 -6.72 18.68 1.23
N GLU A 144 -5.48 19.08 1.47
CA GLU A 144 -5.09 20.49 1.60
C GLU A 144 -5.43 21.29 0.33
N LEU A 145 -5.06 20.79 -0.86
CA LEU A 145 -5.38 21.43 -2.14
C LEU A 145 -6.89 21.58 -2.36
N GLN A 146 -7.70 20.58 -1.98
CA GLN A 146 -9.16 20.71 -2.06
C GLN A 146 -9.70 21.82 -1.15
N THR A 147 -9.17 21.92 0.08
CA THR A 147 -9.57 22.99 1.00
C THR A 147 -9.20 24.38 0.48
N VAL A 148 -7.98 24.53 -0.03
CA VAL A 148 -7.50 25.79 -0.63
C VAL A 148 -8.31 26.15 -1.87
N SER A 149 -8.61 25.18 -2.74
CA SER A 149 -9.42 25.39 -3.94
C SER A 149 -10.83 25.87 -3.59
N ARG A 150 -11.48 25.28 -2.58
CA ARG A 150 -12.81 25.72 -2.10
C ARG A 150 -12.78 27.13 -1.50
N GLN A 151 -11.73 27.47 -0.75
CA GLN A 151 -11.55 28.82 -0.22
C GLN A 151 -11.37 29.85 -1.34
N ALA A 152 -10.52 29.54 -2.33
CA ALA A 152 -10.31 30.40 -3.50
C ALA A 152 -11.60 30.60 -4.31
N GLU A 153 -12.40 29.54 -4.46
CA GLU A 153 -13.69 29.61 -5.14
C GLU A 153 -14.69 30.50 -4.40
N THR A 154 -14.81 30.34 -3.07
CA THR A 154 -15.64 31.21 -2.23
C THR A 154 -15.20 32.68 -2.34
N ALA A 155 -13.89 32.94 -2.27
CA ALA A 155 -13.34 34.28 -2.42
C ALA A 155 -13.62 34.90 -3.80
N ARG A 156 -13.51 34.10 -4.87
CA ARG A 156 -13.83 34.51 -6.24
C ARG A 156 -15.30 34.88 -6.40
N VAL A 157 -16.21 34.05 -5.85
CA VAL A 157 -17.65 34.34 -5.85
C VAL A 157 -17.94 35.60 -5.04
N ALA A 158 -17.35 35.75 -3.85
CA ALA A 158 -17.48 36.94 -3.01
C ALA A 158 -17.05 38.21 -3.77
N GLY A 159 -15.88 38.17 -4.43
CA GLY A 159 -15.39 39.29 -5.23
C GLY A 159 -16.35 39.69 -6.35
N LYS A 160 -16.90 38.72 -7.08
CA LYS A 160 -17.88 38.98 -8.14
C LYS A 160 -19.18 39.59 -7.60
N VAL A 161 -19.69 39.08 -6.48
CA VAL A 161 -20.89 39.62 -5.82
C VAL A 161 -20.64 41.05 -5.36
N LEU A 162 -19.53 41.32 -4.67
CA LEU A 162 -19.19 42.66 -4.20
C LEU A 162 -19.06 43.67 -5.34
N GLN A 163 -18.40 43.30 -6.43
CA GLN A 163 -18.30 44.14 -7.61
C GLN A 163 -19.70 44.45 -8.19
N SER A 164 -20.52 43.41 -8.39
CA SER A 164 -21.86 43.56 -8.97
C SER A 164 -22.77 44.42 -8.09
N VAL A 165 -22.73 44.22 -6.77
CA VAL A 165 -23.47 45.04 -5.80
C VAL A 165 -22.97 46.49 -5.83
N GLY A 166 -21.65 46.70 -5.92
CA GLY A 166 -21.06 48.05 -6.02
C GLY A 166 -21.54 48.81 -7.27
N GLU A 167 -21.56 48.15 -8.43
CA GLU A 167 -22.09 48.72 -9.68
C GLU A 167 -23.57 49.08 -9.55
N MET A 168 -24.34 48.21 -8.92
CA MET A 168 -25.79 48.39 -8.76
C MET A 168 -26.14 49.49 -7.75
N LEU A 169 -25.41 49.59 -6.64
CA LEU A 169 -25.54 50.69 -5.68
C LEU A 169 -25.20 52.04 -6.30
N LYS A 170 -24.20 52.09 -7.18
CA LYS A 170 -23.89 53.31 -7.95
C LYS A 170 -25.09 53.72 -8.82
N SER A 171 -25.73 52.78 -9.49
CA SER A 171 -26.95 53.04 -10.29
C SER A 171 -28.11 53.54 -9.43
N VAL A 172 -28.32 52.93 -8.26
CA VAL A 172 -29.34 53.37 -7.28
C VAL A 172 -29.07 54.81 -6.84
N ASN A 173 -27.82 55.15 -6.54
CA ASN A 173 -27.46 56.51 -6.14
C ASN A 173 -27.78 57.53 -7.24
N VAL A 174 -27.39 57.24 -8.48
CA VAL A 174 -27.71 58.10 -9.64
C VAL A 174 -29.22 58.27 -9.81
N SER A 175 -29.99 57.18 -9.74
CA SER A 175 -31.46 57.23 -9.87
C SER A 175 -32.09 58.04 -8.74
N THR A 176 -31.56 57.92 -7.52
CA THR A 176 -32.01 58.69 -6.34
C THR A 176 -31.72 60.18 -6.50
N ASP A 177 -30.56 60.54 -7.03
CA ASP A 177 -30.20 61.92 -7.36
C ASP A 177 -31.12 62.49 -8.45
N LEU A 178 -31.46 61.69 -9.47
CA LEU A 178 -32.41 62.07 -10.52
C LEU A 178 -33.82 62.31 -9.96
N VAL A 179 -34.32 61.41 -9.11
CA VAL A 179 -35.60 61.58 -8.40
C VAL A 179 -35.60 62.87 -7.57
N SER A 180 -34.55 63.09 -6.77
CA SER A 180 -34.40 64.29 -5.94
C SER A 180 -34.41 65.56 -6.79
N ASN A 181 -33.71 65.55 -7.91
CA ASN A 181 -33.66 66.67 -8.85
C ASN A 181 -35.01 66.93 -9.52
N HIS A 182 -35.73 65.89 -9.96
CA HIS A 182 -37.08 66.00 -10.50
C HIS A 182 -38.04 66.65 -9.50
N VAL A 183 -38.06 66.16 -8.26
CA VAL A 183 -38.92 66.70 -7.20
C VAL A 183 -38.59 68.18 -6.90
N LYS A 184 -37.30 68.54 -6.83
CA LYS A 184 -36.87 69.93 -6.63
C LYS A 184 -37.26 70.87 -7.76
N GLN A 185 -37.26 70.37 -9.00
CA GLN A 185 -37.58 71.16 -10.20
C GLN A 185 -39.08 71.15 -10.55
N SER A 186 -39.87 70.36 -9.81
CA SER A 186 -41.30 70.17 -10.01
C SER A 186 -42.06 71.49 -10.06
N LYS A 187 -43.04 71.57 -10.98
CA LYS A 187 -43.91 72.75 -11.13
C LYS A 187 -45.15 72.70 -10.24
N ILE A 188 -45.16 71.85 -9.22
CA ILE A 188 -46.33 71.69 -8.33
C ILE A 188 -46.74 72.98 -7.62
N ALA A 189 -45.79 73.89 -7.36
CA ALA A 189 -46.09 75.23 -6.83
C ALA A 189 -47.00 76.06 -7.77
N ASN A 190 -46.87 75.86 -9.09
CA ASN A 190 -47.72 76.52 -10.08
C ASN A 190 -49.15 75.98 -10.03
N VAL A 191 -49.35 74.70 -9.67
CA VAL A 191 -50.70 74.13 -9.45
C VAL A 191 -51.36 74.82 -8.26
N VAL A 192 -50.62 75.05 -7.18
CA VAL A 192 -51.11 75.79 -6.01
C VAL A 192 -51.50 77.22 -6.41
N HIS A 193 -50.69 77.90 -7.22
CA HIS A 193 -50.99 79.25 -7.69
C HIS A 193 -52.23 79.31 -8.59
N VAL A 194 -52.36 78.37 -9.53
CA VAL A 194 -53.57 78.23 -10.38
C VAL A 194 -54.81 77.97 -9.52
N GLY A 195 -54.73 77.06 -8.56
CA GLY A 195 -55.83 76.75 -7.65
C GLY A 195 -56.26 77.96 -6.80
N ALA A 196 -55.30 78.75 -6.33
CA ALA A 196 -55.58 80.00 -5.63
C ALA A 196 -56.30 81.01 -6.55
N LEU A 197 -55.81 81.21 -7.77
CA LEU A 197 -56.39 82.14 -8.73
C LEU A 197 -57.84 81.79 -9.09
N ILE A 198 -58.14 80.49 -9.26
CA ILE A 198 -59.51 80.00 -9.51
C ILE A 198 -60.39 80.24 -8.29
N ARG A 199 -59.89 79.94 -7.08
CA ARG A 199 -60.62 80.14 -5.83
C ARG A 199 -60.98 81.60 -5.58
N ASP A 200 -60.03 82.51 -5.83
CA ASP A 200 -60.23 83.95 -5.62
C ASP A 200 -61.32 84.54 -6.54
N HIS A 201 -61.60 83.88 -7.68
CA HIS A 201 -62.63 84.28 -8.65
C HIS A 201 -63.78 83.28 -8.75
N ALA A 202 -63.98 82.41 -7.74
CA ALA A 202 -64.95 81.33 -7.80
C ALA A 202 -66.40 81.81 -8.02
N ALA A 203 -66.77 82.94 -7.39
CA ALA A 203 -68.12 83.50 -7.49
C ALA A 203 -68.45 84.13 -8.87
N ASN A 204 -67.43 84.48 -9.66
CA ASN A 204 -67.57 85.17 -10.94
C ASN A 204 -66.68 84.56 -12.05
N LEU A 205 -66.41 83.24 -11.95
CA LEU A 205 -65.41 82.54 -12.76
C LEU A 205 -65.67 82.68 -14.27
N ALA A 206 -66.94 82.59 -14.71
CA ALA A 206 -67.30 82.73 -16.12
C ALA A 206 -66.92 84.12 -16.67
N GLN A 207 -67.13 85.18 -15.90
CA GLN A 207 -66.75 86.53 -16.28
C GLN A 207 -65.22 86.71 -16.28
N PHE A 208 -64.54 86.18 -15.27
CA PHE A 208 -63.08 86.21 -15.18
C PHE A 208 -62.42 85.52 -16.38
N MET A 209 -62.87 84.33 -16.76
CA MET A 209 -62.34 83.60 -17.92
C MET A 209 -62.67 84.29 -19.25
N ALA A 210 -63.81 84.99 -19.35
CA ALA A 210 -64.21 85.67 -20.57
C ALA A 210 -63.59 87.06 -20.75
N GLN A 211 -63.28 87.79 -19.67
CA GLN A 211 -62.93 89.21 -19.72
C GLN A 211 -61.53 89.53 -19.19
N ASP A 212 -61.02 88.83 -18.16
CA ASP A 212 -59.68 89.07 -17.60
C ASP A 212 -58.61 88.40 -18.49
N PRO A 213 -57.55 89.13 -18.92
CA PRO A 213 -56.46 88.57 -19.71
C PRO A 213 -55.77 87.35 -19.08
N ARG A 214 -55.72 87.26 -17.74
CA ARG A 214 -55.18 86.11 -16.99
C ARG A 214 -56.13 84.93 -17.03
N GLY A 215 -57.44 85.18 -16.86
CA GLY A 215 -58.49 84.15 -16.94
C GLY A 215 -58.57 83.49 -18.31
N ARG A 216 -58.39 84.26 -19.39
CA ARG A 216 -58.38 83.74 -20.78
C ARG A 216 -57.21 82.78 -21.07
N LYS A 217 -56.03 83.00 -20.48
CA LYS A 217 -54.84 82.16 -20.67
C LYS A 217 -54.83 80.91 -19.80
N LEU A 218 -55.67 80.89 -18.77
CA LEU A 218 -55.67 79.86 -17.74
C LEU A 218 -55.90 78.43 -18.28
N PRO A 219 -56.84 78.17 -19.22
CA PRO A 219 -57.04 76.82 -19.76
C PRO A 219 -55.82 76.26 -20.48
N ALA A 220 -55.17 77.09 -21.32
CA ALA A 220 -53.98 76.69 -22.06
C ALA A 220 -52.81 76.42 -21.11
N TYR A 221 -52.63 77.28 -20.10
CA TYR A 221 -51.61 77.10 -19.07
C TYR A 221 -51.83 75.83 -18.24
N ILE A 222 -53.08 75.52 -17.87
CA ILE A 222 -53.41 74.28 -17.16
C ILE A 222 -53.09 73.06 -18.02
N ALA A 223 -53.41 73.09 -19.31
CA ALA A 223 -53.11 71.98 -20.22
C ALA A 223 -51.59 71.75 -20.35
N GLU A 224 -50.80 72.82 -20.48
CA GLU A 224 -49.34 72.74 -20.54
C GLU A 224 -48.75 72.24 -19.21
N LEU A 225 -49.22 72.77 -18.07
CA LEU A 225 -48.78 72.36 -16.74
C LEU A 225 -49.13 70.88 -16.47
N ALA A 226 -50.32 70.43 -16.86
CA ALA A 226 -50.72 69.03 -16.77
C ALA A 226 -49.79 68.13 -17.62
N GLY A 227 -49.44 68.55 -18.84
CA GLY A 227 -48.48 67.84 -19.68
C GLY A 227 -47.10 67.71 -19.05
N HIS A 228 -46.57 68.80 -18.48
CA HIS A 228 -45.29 68.78 -17.77
C HIS A 228 -45.30 67.86 -16.54
N LEU A 229 -46.35 67.94 -15.72
CA LEU A 229 -46.47 67.11 -14.52
C LEU A 229 -46.68 65.62 -14.85
N ALA A 230 -47.39 65.30 -15.95
CA ALA A 230 -47.53 63.93 -16.42
C ALA A 230 -46.18 63.35 -16.89
N ALA A 231 -45.38 64.13 -17.62
CA ALA A 231 -44.04 63.73 -18.03
C ALA A 231 -43.10 63.56 -16.82
N GLU A 232 -43.18 64.48 -15.85
CA GLU A 232 -42.43 64.39 -14.59
C GLU A 232 -42.77 63.12 -13.82
N GLN A 233 -44.06 62.81 -13.66
CA GLN A 233 -44.53 61.60 -13.00
C GLN A 233 -44.01 60.33 -13.70
N ALA A 234 -44.07 60.28 -15.04
CA ALA A 234 -43.57 59.14 -15.80
C ALA A 234 -42.06 58.92 -15.61
N GLY A 235 -41.28 60.01 -15.59
CA GLY A 235 -39.84 59.96 -15.29
C GLY A 235 -39.56 59.45 -13.87
N LEU A 236 -40.25 60.00 -12.87
CA LEU A 236 -40.11 59.58 -11.48
C LEU A 236 -40.45 58.10 -11.29
N LEU A 237 -41.51 57.61 -11.92
CA LEU A 237 -41.88 56.20 -11.86
C LEU A 237 -40.82 55.29 -12.49
N THR A 238 -40.20 55.74 -13.58
CA THR A 238 -39.12 54.98 -14.26
C THR A 238 -37.88 54.86 -13.35
N GLU A 239 -37.47 55.95 -12.71
CA GLU A 239 -36.34 55.95 -11.79
C GLU A 239 -36.63 55.12 -10.52
N LEU A 240 -37.84 55.20 -9.99
CA LEU A 240 -38.26 54.38 -8.84
C LEU A 240 -38.28 52.88 -9.17
N ASP A 241 -38.72 52.50 -10.37
CA ASP A 241 -38.70 51.10 -10.81
C ASP A 241 -37.26 50.58 -11.02
N SER A 242 -36.37 51.43 -11.56
CA SER A 242 -34.93 51.15 -11.64
C SER A 242 -34.31 50.91 -10.26
N ILE A 243 -34.61 51.78 -9.28
CA ILE A 243 -34.16 51.61 -7.90
C ILE A 243 -34.67 50.29 -7.32
N LYS A 244 -35.97 50.01 -7.44
CA LYS A 244 -36.58 48.78 -6.93
C LYS A 244 -35.94 47.53 -7.52
N THR A 245 -35.83 47.48 -8.85
CA THR A 245 -35.25 46.34 -9.58
C THR A 245 -33.80 46.09 -9.15
N ASN A 246 -33.03 47.15 -8.96
CA ASN A 246 -31.65 47.05 -8.48
C ASN A 246 -31.58 46.52 -7.03
N LEU A 247 -32.46 46.99 -6.14
CA LEU A 247 -32.52 46.47 -4.77
C LEU A 247 -32.91 44.99 -4.72
N GLU A 248 -33.86 44.55 -5.54
CA GLU A 248 -34.27 43.14 -5.63
C GLU A 248 -33.11 42.24 -6.10
N LYS A 249 -32.36 42.67 -7.11
CA LYS A 249 -31.17 41.96 -7.59
C LYS A 249 -30.07 41.88 -6.53
N ILE A 250 -29.84 42.96 -5.77
CA ILE A 250 -28.90 42.95 -4.64
C ILE A 250 -29.33 41.91 -3.60
N ALA A 251 -30.61 41.89 -3.22
CA ALA A 251 -31.13 40.93 -2.25
C ALA A 251 -30.96 39.48 -2.74
N ALA A 252 -31.27 39.20 -4.01
CA ALA A 252 -31.08 37.89 -4.61
C ALA A 252 -29.60 37.45 -4.63
N MET A 253 -28.67 38.36 -4.93
CA MET A 253 -27.23 38.07 -4.89
C MET A 253 -26.73 37.78 -3.47
N GLN A 254 -27.23 38.51 -2.46
CA GLN A 254 -26.88 38.26 -1.06
C GLN A 254 -27.38 36.90 -0.58
N GLN A 255 -28.60 36.51 -0.96
CA GLN A 255 -29.15 35.20 -0.59
C GLN A 255 -28.37 34.05 -1.25
N ASN A 256 -28.03 34.18 -2.53
CA ASN A 256 -27.20 33.19 -3.23
C ASN A 256 -25.79 33.10 -2.62
N TYR A 257 -25.18 34.22 -2.25
CA TYR A 257 -23.88 34.23 -1.58
C TYR A 257 -23.91 33.53 -0.22
N ALA A 258 -24.94 33.80 0.60
CA ALA A 258 -25.10 33.14 1.90
C ALA A 258 -25.18 31.61 1.75
N SER A 259 -25.93 31.11 0.77
CA SER A 259 -26.01 29.67 0.49
C SER A 259 -24.67 29.05 0.10
N VAL A 260 -23.86 29.74 -0.73
CA VAL A 260 -22.52 29.26 -1.13
C VAL A 260 -21.54 29.31 0.05
N ALA A 261 -21.61 30.34 0.87
CA ALA A 261 -20.80 30.47 2.08
C ALA A 261 -21.12 29.37 3.12
N ASP A 262 -22.39 29.03 3.29
CA ASP A 262 -22.84 27.95 4.18
C ASP A 262 -22.42 26.56 3.68
N ALA A 263 -22.43 26.34 2.37
CA ALA A 263 -21.90 25.11 1.78
C ALA A 263 -20.38 24.98 2.00
N ALA A 264 -19.65 26.09 1.98
CA ALA A 264 -18.21 26.11 2.26
C ALA A 264 -17.91 25.82 3.75
N SER A 265 -18.69 26.37 4.68
CA SER A 265 -18.48 26.22 6.12
C SER A 265 -18.88 24.84 6.67
N SER A 266 -19.93 24.23 6.13
CA SER A 266 -20.42 22.90 6.55
C SER A 266 -19.51 21.72 6.16
N SER A 267 -18.55 21.94 5.26
CA SER A 267 -17.62 20.90 4.81
C SER A 267 -16.22 20.98 5.45
N VAL A 268 -15.99 21.97 6.32
CA VAL A 268 -14.77 22.02 7.13
C VAL A 268 -14.88 20.92 8.18
N PRO A 269 -14.04 19.86 8.14
CA PRO A 269 -13.94 18.98 9.28
C PRO A 269 -13.40 19.85 10.41
N THR A 270 -14.23 20.12 11.41
CA THR A 270 -13.75 20.67 12.67
C THR A 270 -12.63 19.73 13.12
N ARG A 271 -11.40 20.26 13.15
CA ARG A 271 -10.23 19.58 13.71
C ARG A 271 -10.53 19.36 15.19
N SER A 272 -11.28 18.30 15.49
CA SER A 272 -11.54 17.80 16.82
C SER A 272 -10.22 17.22 17.33
N ASN A 273 -9.53 18.03 18.13
CA ASN A 273 -8.66 17.67 19.23
C ASN A 273 -8.01 16.27 19.21
N GLY A 274 -6.67 16.22 19.17
CA GLY A 274 -5.95 15.19 19.94
C GLY A 274 -6.33 15.31 21.43
N PRO A 275 -6.25 14.23 22.23
CA PRO A 275 -5.00 13.52 22.44
C PRO A 275 -5.14 11.98 22.51
N GLY A 276 -4.09 11.27 22.12
CA GLY A 276 -4.03 9.81 22.22
C GLY A 276 -2.60 9.30 22.21
N HIS A 277 -1.77 9.77 23.16
CA HIS A 277 -0.63 8.98 23.60
C HIS A 277 -1.18 7.70 24.26
N SER A 278 -1.45 6.66 23.46
CA SER A 278 -1.59 5.31 23.97
C SER A 278 -0.20 4.85 24.40
N ALA A 279 0.07 5.03 25.69
CA ALA A 279 1.16 4.41 26.41
C ALA A 279 1.17 2.90 26.12
N LEU A 280 2.20 2.45 25.40
CA LEU A 280 2.54 1.05 25.28
C LEU A 280 3.24 0.63 26.59
N ALA A 281 2.46 0.39 27.64
CA ALA A 281 2.94 -0.19 28.88
C ALA A 281 3.21 -1.69 28.64
N LEU A 282 4.49 -2.03 28.48
CA LEU A 282 5.00 -3.40 28.62
C LEU A 282 4.78 -3.86 30.07
N PRO A 283 4.16 -5.03 30.33
CA PRO A 283 4.25 -5.64 31.65
C PRO A 283 5.60 -6.35 31.78
N MET A 284 6.54 -5.76 32.52
CA MET A 284 7.65 -6.52 33.11
C MET A 284 7.07 -7.43 34.20
N ASN A 285 6.97 -8.71 33.88
CA ASN A 285 6.68 -9.76 34.84
C ASN A 285 7.93 -10.02 35.70
N ALA A 286 7.84 -9.67 36.99
CA ALA A 286 8.77 -10.09 38.02
C ALA A 286 8.03 -10.99 39.02
N ALA A 287 8.30 -12.30 38.94
CA ALA A 287 8.11 -13.29 40.01
C ALA A 287 9.07 -14.45 39.69
N ALA A 288 10.23 -14.53 40.34
CA ALA A 288 10.41 -15.22 41.62
C ALA A 288 10.17 -16.74 41.52
N ALA A 289 11.21 -17.46 41.09
CA ALA A 289 11.69 -18.74 41.62
C ALA A 289 13.11 -18.99 41.08
#